data_AF-A0A7C2UB03-F1
#
_entry.id   AF-A0A7C2UB03-F1
#
_cell.length_a   1.000
_cell.length_b   1.000
_cell.length_c   1.000
_cell.angle_alpha   90.00
_cell.angle_beta   90.00
_cell.angle_gamma   90.00
#
_symmetry.space_group_name_H-M   'P 1'
#
loop_
_entity.id
_entity.type
_entity.pdbx_description
1 polymer ?
#
loop_
_entity_poly.entity_id
_entity_poly.type
_entity_poly.pdbx_seq_one_letter_code
_entity_poly.pdbx_strand_id
1 'polypeptide(L)'
;MFGVDTSELLLIAVVALVFIGPKDLPRAMRTVGRWVGKVRGMARHFNSGIEAMVREAELEEMEKQWREENERIMREFPAAGDVMLPGAAPPPPDDQPGLPLEEPDTRPPAERPLP
;
A
#
# COMPACT_ATOMS: atom_id res chain seq x y z
N MET A 1 -33.22 9.08 0.18
CA MET A 1 -34.15 9.97 -0.56
C MET A 1 -33.70 10.19 -2.01
N PHE A 2 -33.28 9.13 -2.69
CA PHE A 2 -33.13 9.09 -4.16
C PHE A 2 -33.54 7.69 -4.58
N GLY A 3 -34.85 7.48 -4.69
CA GLY A 3 -35.42 6.23 -5.16
C GLY A 3 -35.54 6.33 -6.67
N VAL A 4 -34.49 5.97 -7.40
CA VAL A 4 -34.62 5.80 -8.85
C VAL A 4 -35.32 4.46 -9.05
N ASP A 5 -36.64 4.50 -9.06
CA ASP A 5 -37.46 3.34 -9.36
C ASP A 5 -37.34 3.00 -10.86
N THR A 6 -37.57 1.73 -11.20
CA THR A 6 -37.50 1.24 -12.59
C THR A 6 -38.33 2.11 -13.55
N SER A 7 -39.48 2.62 -13.09
CA SER A 7 -40.37 3.50 -13.85
C SER A 7 -39.74 4.85 -14.18
N GLU A 8 -38.98 5.42 -13.24
CA GLU A 8 -38.35 6.74 -13.41
C GLU A 8 -37.16 6.65 -14.37
N LEU A 9 -36.38 5.55 -14.29
CA LEU A 9 -35.36 5.21 -15.27
C LEU A 9 -35.94 5.06 -16.69
N LEU A 10 -37.10 4.41 -16.82
CA LEU A 10 -37.78 4.24 -18.10
C LEU A 10 -38.25 5.58 -18.66
N LEU A 11 -38.80 6.47 -17.83
CA LEU A 11 -39.18 7.82 -18.22
C LEU A 11 -37.97 8.61 -18.75
N ILE A 12 -36.85 8.59 -18.03
CA ILE A 12 -35.61 9.25 -18.46
C ILE A 12 -35.12 8.66 -19.79
N ALA A 13 -35.18 7.33 -19.96
CA ALA A 13 -34.80 6.68 -21.21
C ALA A 13 -35.65 7.15 -22.39
N VAL A 14 -36.99 7.26 -22.21
CA VAL A 14 -37.89 7.79 -23.23
C VAL A 14 -37.56 9.24 -23.57
N VAL A 15 -37.38 10.10 -22.56
CA VAL A 15 -37.01 11.50 -22.77
C VAL A 15 -35.68 11.61 -23.52
N ALA A 16 -34.68 10.82 -23.14
CA ALA A 16 -33.39 10.77 -23.82
C ALA A 16 -33.53 10.33 -25.29
N LEU A 17 -34.38 9.33 -25.57
CA LEU A 17 -34.66 8.90 -26.94
C LEU A 17 -35.35 9.98 -27.78
N VAL A 18 -36.21 10.81 -27.18
CA VAL A 18 -36.89 11.91 -27.89
C VAL A 18 -35.93 13.07 -28.18
N PHE A 19 -35.13 13.47 -27.20
CA PHE A 19 -34.24 14.63 -27.35
C PHE A 19 -32.97 14.33 -28.13
N ILE A 20 -32.34 13.18 -27.88
CA ILE A 20 -31.10 12.77 -28.53
C ILE A 20 -31.40 12.02 -29.82
N GLY A 21 -32.49 11.23 -29.84
CA GLY A 21 -32.82 10.34 -30.95
C GLY A 21 -32.32 8.90 -30.72
N PRO A 22 -33.09 7.88 -31.14
CA PRO A 22 -32.73 6.47 -30.95
C PRO A 22 -31.47 6.03 -31.70
N LYS A 23 -31.11 6.72 -32.78
CA LYS A 23 -29.91 6.41 -33.58
C LYS A 23 -28.64 7.06 -33.01
N ASP A 24 -28.78 8.18 -32.34
CA ASP A 24 -27.65 8.95 -31.80
C ASP A 24 -27.31 8.53 -30.36
N LEU A 25 -28.28 8.05 -29.58
CA LEU A 25 -28.07 7.54 -28.23
C LEU A 25 -27.00 6.44 -28.13
N PRO A 26 -26.94 5.42 -29.03
CA PRO A 26 -25.86 4.44 -29.04
C PRO A 26 -24.48 5.04 -29.32
N ARG A 27 -24.42 6.14 -30.09
CA ARG A 27 -23.16 6.82 -30.40
C ARG A 27 -22.72 7.73 -29.25
N ALA A 28 -23.67 8.39 -28.59
CA ALA A 28 -23.45 9.16 -27.38
C ALA A 28 -22.95 8.26 -26.23
N MET A 29 -23.61 7.12 -25.98
CA MET A 29 -23.20 6.15 -24.96
C MET A 29 -21.77 5.63 -25.18
N ARG A 30 -21.37 5.35 -26.43
CA ARG A 30 -19.99 4.95 -26.74
C ARG A 30 -18.98 6.06 -26.45
N THR A 31 -19.36 7.32 -26.68
CA THR A 31 -18.49 8.48 -26.43
C THR A 31 -18.30 8.71 -24.94
N VAL A 32 -19.41 8.71 -24.19
CA VAL A 32 -19.41 8.80 -22.72
C VAL A 32 -18.63 7.63 -22.13
N GLY A 33 -18.91 6.40 -22.57
CA GLY A 33 -18.22 5.21 -22.09
C GLY A 33 -16.71 5.25 -22.33
N ARG A 34 -16.26 5.75 -23.49
CA ARG A 34 -14.82 5.95 -23.76
C ARG A 34 -14.20 7.01 -22.85
N TRP A 35 -14.93 8.10 -22.57
CA TRP A 35 -14.47 9.16 -21.69
C TRP A 35 -14.37 8.67 -20.24
N VAL A 36 -15.43 8.04 -19.73
CA VAL A 36 -15.45 7.41 -18.40
C VAL A 36 -14.36 6.35 -18.28
N GLY A 37 -14.15 5.53 -19.32
CA GLY A 37 -13.07 4.54 -19.35
C GLY A 37 -11.68 5.17 -19.25
N LYS A 38 -11.45 6.30 -19.91
CA LYS A 38 -10.20 7.07 -19.82
C LYS A 38 -10.00 7.65 -18.41
N VAL A 39 -11.03 8.27 -17.84
CA VAL A 39 -10.99 8.82 -16.48
C VAL A 39 -10.73 7.72 -15.46
N ARG A 40 -11.40 6.57 -15.58
CA ARG A 40 -11.19 5.41 -14.70
C ARG A 40 -9.80 4.80 -14.89
N GLY A 41 -9.29 4.74 -16.11
CA GLY A 41 -7.91 4.33 -16.38
C GLY A 41 -6.91 5.24 -15.70
N MET A 42 -7.12 6.54 -15.82
CA MET A 42 -6.31 7.57 -15.20
C MET A 42 -6.37 7.51 -13.66
N ALA A 43 -7.57 7.36 -13.08
CA ALA A 43 -7.78 7.19 -11.64
C ALA A 43 -7.03 5.98 -11.06
N ARG A 44 -6.87 4.88 -11.82
CA ARG A 44 -6.06 3.73 -11.39
C ARG A 44 -4.58 4.09 -11.22
N HIS A 45 -4.03 4.96 -12.08
CA HIS A 45 -2.66 5.45 -11.96
C HIS A 45 -2.51 6.54 -10.87
N PHE A 46 -3.56 7.33 -10.64
CA PHE A 46 -3.61 8.26 -9.52
C PHE A 46 -3.66 7.56 -8.17
N ASN A 47 -4.36 6.43 -8.03
CA ASN A 47 -4.33 5.65 -6.79
C ASN A 47 -2.90 5.26 -6.41
N SER A 48 -2.08 4.77 -7.34
CA SER A 48 -0.68 4.45 -7.04
C SER A 48 0.17 5.65 -6.64
N GLY A 49 -0.11 6.85 -7.19
CA GLY A 49 0.60 8.08 -6.81
C GLY A 49 0.11 8.68 -5.49
N ILE A 50 -1.19 8.60 -5.22
CA ILE A 50 -1.79 9.02 -3.94
C ILE A 50 -1.37 8.07 -2.83
N GLU A 51 -1.30 6.76 -3.07
CA GLU A 51 -0.85 5.80 -2.05
C GLU A 51 0.62 6.01 -1.65
N ALA A 52 1.46 6.48 -2.57
CA ALA A 52 2.82 6.94 -2.26
C ALA A 52 2.81 8.23 -1.42
N MET A 53 2.05 9.25 -1.82
CA MET A 53 1.98 10.53 -1.09
C MET A 53 1.28 10.40 0.28
N VAL A 54 0.24 9.57 0.39
CA VAL A 54 -0.45 9.26 1.65
C VAL A 54 0.49 8.52 2.57
N ARG A 55 1.29 7.58 2.07
CA ARG A 55 2.31 6.92 2.87
C ARG A 55 3.36 7.91 3.38
N GLU A 56 3.76 8.88 2.58
CA GLU A 56 4.66 9.98 3.00
C GLU A 56 4.01 10.87 4.07
N ALA A 57 2.73 11.22 3.91
CA ALA A 57 1.98 12.04 4.87
C ALA A 57 1.70 11.29 6.19
N GLU A 58 1.37 10.00 6.11
CA GLU A 58 1.24 9.10 7.27
C GLU A 58 2.57 8.98 8.03
N LEU A 59 3.71 8.98 7.33
CA LEU A 59 5.04 8.94 7.96
C LEU A 59 5.35 10.23 8.73
N GLU A 60 5.05 11.41 8.19
CA GLU A 60 5.23 12.69 8.91
C GLU A 60 4.35 12.77 10.17
N GLU A 61 3.10 12.32 10.09
CA GLU A 61 2.19 12.31 11.24
C GLU A 61 2.61 11.26 12.29
N MET A 62 3.08 10.08 11.86
CA MET A 62 3.62 9.04 12.73
C MET A 62 4.90 9.47 13.45
N GLU A 63 5.83 10.15 12.76
CA GLU A 63 7.07 10.64 13.37
C GLU A 63 6.79 11.69 14.45
N LYS A 64 5.80 12.56 14.21
CA LYS A 64 5.38 13.57 15.18
C LYS A 64 4.78 12.94 16.43
N GLN A 65 3.90 11.95 16.27
CA GLN A 65 3.34 11.18 17.38
C GLN A 65 4.43 10.40 18.14
N TRP A 66 5.36 9.77 17.43
CA TRP A 66 6.47 9.03 18.02
C TRP A 66 7.39 9.93 18.85
N ARG A 67 7.70 11.14 18.37
CA ARG A 67 8.50 12.13 19.10
C ARG A 67 7.79 12.62 20.37
N GLU A 68 6.50 12.93 20.27
CA GLU A 68 5.71 13.37 21.43
C GLU A 68 5.62 12.26 22.49
N GLU A 69 5.41 11.01 22.06
CA GLU A 69 5.38 9.84 22.96
C GLU A 69 6.77 9.56 23.56
N ASN A 70 7.85 9.64 22.78
CA ASN A 70 9.22 9.45 23.27
C ASN A 70 9.63 10.57 24.25
N GLU A 71 9.25 11.81 23.99
CA GLU A 71 9.47 12.93 24.93
C GLU A 71 8.67 12.72 26.22
N ARG A 72 7.45 12.20 26.12
CA ARG A 72 6.62 11.83 27.26
C ARG A 72 7.26 10.69 28.07
N ILE A 73 7.72 9.63 27.42
CA ILE A 73 8.43 8.51 28.07
C ILE A 73 9.70 9.02 28.77
N MET A 74 10.48 9.89 28.13
CA MET A 74 11.69 10.48 28.74
C MET A 74 11.37 11.41 29.91
N ARG A 75 10.23 12.13 29.85
CA ARG A 75 9.75 12.98 30.94
C ARG A 75 9.19 12.18 32.11
N GLU A 76 8.54 11.05 31.84
CA GLU A 76 8.00 10.11 32.83
C GLU A 76 9.10 9.21 33.44
N PHE A 77 10.20 8.95 32.71
CA PHE A 77 11.37 8.18 33.17
C PHE A 77 12.69 8.95 32.98
N PRO A 78 12.98 10.02 33.75
CA PRO A 78 14.13 10.91 33.55
C PRO A 78 15.50 10.33 33.95
N ALA A 79 15.66 9.00 34.03
CA ALA A 79 16.95 8.33 34.21
C ALA A 79 16.84 6.84 33.89
N ALA A 80 16.77 6.48 32.61
CA ALA A 80 17.10 5.14 32.15
C ALA A 80 18.60 5.06 31.77
N GLY A 81 19.46 5.64 32.61
CA GLY A 81 20.92 5.52 32.47
C GLY A 81 21.46 4.13 32.80
N ASP A 82 20.65 3.27 33.44
CA ASP A 82 21.08 1.97 33.97
C ASP A 82 20.09 0.83 33.66
N VAL A 83 19.49 0.80 32.46
CA VAL A 83 18.74 -0.40 32.04
C VAL A 83 19.72 -1.44 31.51
N MET A 84 20.26 -2.24 32.43
CA MET A 84 20.91 -3.51 32.12
C MET A 84 19.97 -4.33 31.23
N LEU A 85 20.30 -4.48 29.95
CA LEU A 85 19.66 -5.43 29.05
C LEU A 85 19.81 -6.84 29.66
N PRO A 86 18.72 -7.53 30.06
CA PRO A 86 18.81 -8.93 30.42
C PRO A 86 19.03 -9.70 29.12
N GLY A 87 20.29 -9.94 28.75
CA GLY A 87 20.63 -10.64 27.51
C GLY A 87 21.95 -10.27 26.86
N ALA A 88 22.72 -9.32 27.38
CA ALA A 88 24.13 -9.20 26.99
C ALA A 88 24.92 -10.33 27.66
N ALA A 89 24.87 -11.53 27.06
CA ALA A 89 25.80 -12.58 27.42
C ALA A 89 27.23 -12.04 27.28
N PRO A 90 28.14 -12.32 28.24
CA PRO A 90 29.53 -11.94 28.09
C PRO A 90 30.06 -12.48 26.75
N PRO A 91 30.95 -11.75 26.06
CA PRO A 91 31.54 -12.26 24.82
C PRO A 91 32.11 -13.66 25.12
N PRO A 92 31.83 -14.66 24.26
CA PRO A 92 32.32 -16.01 24.50
C PRO A 92 33.86 -15.96 24.56
N PRO A 93 34.49 -16.74 25.45
CA PRO A 93 35.95 -16.81 25.50
C PRO A 93 36.50 -17.21 24.12
N ASP A 94 37.60 -16.58 23.72
CA ASP A 94 38.26 -16.70 22.41
C ASP A 94 38.76 -18.12 22.07
N ASP A 95 38.48 -19.11 22.92
CA ASP A 95 38.94 -20.50 22.83
C ASP A 95 37.91 -21.45 22.19
N GLN A 96 36.94 -20.94 21.43
CA GLN A 96 36.11 -21.82 20.59
C GLN A 96 36.92 -22.20 19.34
N PRO A 97 37.27 -23.48 19.11
CA PRO A 97 37.84 -23.90 17.85
C PRO A 97 36.82 -23.55 16.77
N GLY A 98 37.20 -22.66 15.85
CA GLY A 98 36.31 -22.18 14.80
C GLY A 98 35.65 -23.36 14.11
N LEU A 99 34.31 -23.43 14.19
CA LEU A 99 33.55 -24.28 13.27
C LEU A 99 34.00 -23.88 11.86
N PRO A 100 34.44 -24.82 11.02
CA PRO A 100 34.76 -24.50 9.64
C PRO A 100 33.52 -23.83 9.05
N LEU A 101 33.63 -22.54 8.74
CA LEU A 101 32.65 -21.89 7.89
C LEU A 101 32.80 -22.60 6.56
N GLU A 102 31.93 -23.57 6.28
CA GLU A 102 31.82 -24.18 4.96
C GLU A 102 31.63 -23.03 3.97
N GLU A 103 32.63 -22.82 3.11
CA GLU A 103 32.56 -21.82 2.05
C GLU A 103 31.28 -22.05 1.25
N PRO A 104 30.54 -20.97 0.91
CA PRO A 104 29.29 -21.11 0.18
C PRO A 104 29.56 -21.82 -1.16
N ASP A 105 28.98 -23.00 -1.34
CA ASP A 105 29.16 -23.82 -2.54
C ASP A 105 28.63 -23.08 -3.77
N THR A 106 29.55 -22.58 -4.59
CA THR A 106 29.24 -21.78 -5.79
C THR A 106 28.89 -22.64 -7.01
N ARG A 107 28.76 -23.97 -6.86
CA ARG A 107 28.48 -24.85 -8.01
C ARG A 107 27.05 -24.66 -8.55
N PRO A 108 26.89 -24.56 -9.89
CA PRO A 108 25.58 -24.51 -10.52
C PRO A 108 24.70 -25.70 -10.10
N PRO A 109 23.38 -25.50 -9.89
CA PRO A 109 22.48 -26.54 -9.36
C PRO A 109 22.45 -27.85 -10.17
N ALA A 110 22.84 -27.82 -11.44
CA ALA A 110 22.77 -28.95 -12.36
C ALA A 110 23.87 -30.01 -12.15
N GLU A 111 24.96 -29.69 -11.43
CA GLU A 111 26.09 -30.62 -11.22
C GLU A 111 26.13 -31.22 -9.81
N ARG A 112 25.12 -30.95 -8.98
CA ARG A 112 25.03 -31.58 -7.66
C ARG A 112 24.53 -33.02 -7.79
N PRO A 113 25.26 -34.04 -7.32
CA PRO A 113 24.73 -35.39 -7.26
C PRO A 113 23.55 -35.40 -6.27
N LEU A 114 22.40 -35.89 -6.73
CA LEU A 114 21.24 -36.09 -5.86
C LEU A 114 21.54 -37.22 -4.86
N PRO A 115 21.13 -37.09 -3.58
CA PRO A 115 21.28 -38.13 -2.58
C PRO A 115 20.43 -39.38 -2.88
#